data_AF-A0A3A1WLY0-F1
#
_entry.id   AF-A0A3A1WLY0-F1
#
_cell.length_a   1.000
_cell.length_b   1.000
_cell.length_c   1.000
_cell.angle_alpha   90.00
_cell.angle_beta   90.00
_cell.angle_gamma   90.00
#
_symmetry.space_group_name_H-M   'P 1'
#
loop_
_entity.id
_entity.type
_entity.pdbx_description
1 polymer ?
#
loop_
_entity_poly.entity_id
_entity_poly.type
_entity_poly.pdbx_seq_one_letter_code
_entity_poly.pdbx_strand_id
1 'polypeptide(L)'
;MVQVPYTGSKWGDSAASGTGGGTVTWSFNLDGARFYAFDGAISSTVFQTWVRQAFDTWEKLANIDFVEVPTASADIQIGLDAFDGRGGTLGEASWTYSGGLTIHAEIAFDSAEYWGPTSAGGTNFYAVAVHEIGHTIGLGHADDPSSIMYPYLGSLVDPAAADIAAIQALYGVAGQSIGGTEGADVLYGSTGADTVSAFGGDDLIYAYEGNDLVFGNQGNDTIHAGVGNDLVYGGKDDDQLFGNQGDDTITGNIGNDTVHGGQGNDLVHGGRDDDFVSGDRGNDTLHGGFGNDTLAGGSGADLFLFDAGHGNDIILDFNAAEGDRMNLGGQTYSISESSGSAVLGLSGGGTITLLGVTAAAFDAAAVA
;
A
#
# COMPACT_ATOMS: atom_id res chain seq x y z
N MET A 1 -12.71 -27.65 -0.04
CA MET A 1 -12.44 -27.86 -1.49
C MET A 1 -12.35 -26.48 -2.13
N VAL A 2 -11.57 -26.32 -3.20
CA VAL A 2 -11.06 -25.02 -3.67
C VAL A 2 -12.19 -24.15 -4.25
N GLN A 3 -12.44 -23.00 -3.62
CA GLN A 3 -13.15 -21.91 -4.26
C GLN A 3 -12.31 -21.40 -5.42
N VAL A 4 -12.89 -21.39 -6.61
CA VAL A 4 -12.17 -21.01 -7.83
C VAL A 4 -12.57 -19.58 -8.17
N PRO A 5 -11.64 -18.61 -8.12
CA PRO A 5 -11.91 -17.25 -8.61
C PRO A 5 -12.35 -17.28 -10.07
N TYR A 6 -13.23 -16.36 -10.46
CA TYR A 6 -13.49 -16.14 -11.89
C TYR A 6 -12.21 -15.56 -12.52
N THR A 7 -11.65 -16.25 -13.51
CA THR A 7 -10.48 -15.76 -14.25
C THR A 7 -10.80 -14.43 -14.93
N GLY A 8 -10.16 -13.33 -14.50
CA GLY A 8 -10.25 -11.99 -15.12
C GLY A 8 -11.29 -11.03 -14.52
N SER A 9 -11.56 -11.13 -13.22
CA SER A 9 -12.63 -10.38 -12.53
C SER A 9 -12.20 -9.68 -11.25
N LYS A 10 -10.92 -9.30 -11.16
CA LYS A 10 -10.44 -8.46 -10.07
C LYS A 10 -10.54 -6.98 -10.43
N TRP A 11 -10.77 -6.15 -9.43
CA TRP A 11 -10.57 -4.70 -9.55
C TRP A 11 -9.08 -4.39 -9.49
N GLY A 12 -8.60 -3.49 -10.34
CA GLY A 12 -7.20 -3.03 -10.33
C GLY A 12 -6.19 -3.99 -11.00
N ASP A 13 -5.87 -3.68 -12.26
CA ASP A 13 -4.58 -3.99 -12.94
C ASP A 13 -4.52 -3.22 -14.27
N SER A 14 -4.71 -1.90 -14.22
CA SER A 14 -4.24 -1.04 -15.32
C SER A 14 -2.90 -0.45 -14.90
N ALA A 15 -1.95 -0.38 -15.84
CA ALA A 15 -0.54 0.01 -15.64
C ALA A 15 -0.31 1.47 -15.16
N ALA A 16 -1.23 2.03 -14.39
CA ALA A 16 -1.23 3.40 -13.89
C ALA A 16 -1.43 3.53 -12.37
N SER A 17 -1.61 2.44 -11.59
CA SER A 17 -1.93 2.56 -10.15
C SER A 17 -1.01 1.86 -9.15
N GLY A 18 0.03 1.13 -9.57
CA GLY A 18 1.15 0.73 -8.69
C GLY A 18 0.82 0.04 -7.34
N THR A 19 -0.39 -0.48 -7.13
CA THR A 19 -0.82 -1.09 -5.87
C THR A 19 -1.80 -2.21 -6.17
N GLY A 20 -1.54 -3.40 -5.62
CA GLY A 20 -2.51 -4.50 -5.67
C GLY A 20 -3.79 -4.07 -4.95
N GLY A 21 -4.93 -4.13 -5.64
CA GLY A 21 -6.26 -3.99 -5.04
C GLY A 21 -6.77 -2.58 -4.69
N GLY A 22 -6.36 -1.53 -5.40
CA GLY A 22 -6.73 -0.13 -5.12
C GLY A 22 -8.23 0.23 -4.92
N THR A 23 -8.53 1.50 -4.65
CA THR A 23 -9.87 2.02 -4.29
C THR A 23 -10.97 1.65 -5.29
N VAL A 24 -12.05 1.03 -4.81
CA VAL A 24 -13.27 0.70 -5.56
C VAL A 24 -14.41 1.57 -5.04
N THR A 25 -14.96 2.43 -5.90
CA THR A 25 -16.09 3.28 -5.54
C THR A 25 -17.40 2.51 -5.61
N TRP A 26 -18.33 2.77 -4.71
CA TRP A 26 -19.66 2.15 -4.77
C TRP A 26 -20.77 3.12 -4.38
N SER A 27 -22.00 2.89 -4.86
CA SER A 27 -23.11 3.77 -4.57
C SER A 27 -24.46 3.07 -4.53
N PHE A 28 -25.43 3.73 -3.90
CA PHE A 28 -26.84 3.32 -3.96
C PHE A 28 -27.52 3.94 -5.17
N ASN A 29 -28.13 3.11 -6.01
CA ASN A 29 -29.03 3.52 -7.08
C ASN A 29 -30.46 3.08 -6.73
N LEU A 30 -31.15 3.91 -5.92
CA LEU A 30 -32.46 3.58 -5.33
C LEU A 30 -33.64 4.37 -5.95
N ASP A 31 -33.44 5.02 -7.10
CA ASP A 31 -34.43 5.93 -7.67
C ASP A 31 -35.76 5.23 -7.99
N GLY A 32 -36.79 5.57 -7.20
CA GLY A 32 -38.17 5.10 -7.40
C GLY A 32 -38.53 3.73 -6.80
N ALA A 33 -37.60 3.05 -6.13
CA ALA A 33 -37.84 1.71 -5.57
C ALA A 33 -38.55 1.71 -4.20
N ARG A 34 -39.38 0.69 -3.92
CA ARG A 34 -40.04 0.48 -2.61
C ARG A 34 -39.58 -0.83 -1.98
N PHE A 35 -39.15 -0.77 -0.72
CA PHE A 35 -38.68 -1.92 0.07
C PHE A 35 -39.80 -2.55 0.91
N TYR A 36 -39.87 -3.88 0.98
CA TYR A 36 -40.73 -4.62 1.90
C TYR A 36 -39.92 -5.70 2.64
N ALA A 37 -40.18 -5.90 3.93
CA ALA A 37 -39.59 -6.98 4.73
C ALA A 37 -40.67 -7.72 5.56
N PHE A 38 -40.27 -8.79 6.25
CA PHE A 38 -41.18 -9.75 6.90
C PHE A 38 -42.08 -9.15 8.00
N ASP A 39 -41.64 -8.11 8.72
CA ASP A 39 -42.45 -7.42 9.75
C ASP A 39 -42.93 -6.02 9.30
N GLY A 40 -43.00 -5.79 7.99
CA GLY A 40 -43.32 -4.49 7.39
C GLY A 40 -42.15 -3.86 6.65
N ALA A 41 -42.24 -2.56 6.34
CA ALA A 41 -41.17 -1.86 5.64
C ALA A 41 -39.89 -1.81 6.49
N ILE A 42 -38.79 -2.43 6.03
CA ILE A 42 -37.45 -2.07 6.52
C ILE A 42 -37.17 -0.66 6.02
N SER A 43 -36.77 0.25 6.92
CA SER A 43 -36.36 1.59 6.51
C SER A 43 -35.15 1.48 5.57
N SER A 44 -35.10 2.31 4.54
CA SER A 44 -33.93 2.41 3.64
C SER A 44 -32.61 2.54 4.40
N THR A 45 -32.61 3.20 5.55
CA THR A 45 -31.45 3.34 6.46
C THR A 45 -30.91 2.02 7.00
N VAL A 46 -31.78 1.08 7.38
CA VAL A 46 -31.37 -0.22 7.94
C VAL A 46 -30.79 -1.11 6.84
N PHE A 47 -31.42 -1.13 5.66
CA PHE A 47 -30.86 -1.81 4.47
C PHE A 47 -29.46 -1.27 4.13
N GLN A 48 -29.37 0.06 4.03
CA GLN A 48 -28.11 0.76 3.76
C GLN A 48 -27.02 0.41 4.79
N THR A 49 -27.39 0.26 6.07
CA THR A 49 -26.45 -0.13 7.14
C THR A 49 -25.88 -1.53 6.90
N TRP A 50 -26.71 -2.51 6.53
CA TRP A 50 -26.21 -3.87 6.27
C TRP A 50 -25.33 -3.98 5.04
N VAL A 51 -25.66 -3.24 3.98
CA VAL A 51 -24.81 -3.19 2.77
C VAL A 51 -23.44 -2.62 3.11
N ARG A 52 -23.36 -1.54 3.90
CA ARG A 52 -22.06 -1.00 4.37
C ARG A 52 -21.28 -2.03 5.18
N GLN A 53 -21.93 -2.68 6.14
CA GLN A 53 -21.29 -3.73 6.94
C GLN A 53 -20.75 -4.89 6.09
N ALA A 54 -21.43 -5.22 4.98
CA ALA A 54 -20.98 -6.26 4.07
C ALA A 54 -19.74 -5.83 3.28
N PHE A 55 -19.63 -4.56 2.87
CA PHE A 55 -18.38 -3.99 2.31
C PHE A 55 -17.24 -4.00 3.34
N ASP A 56 -17.50 -3.48 4.55
CA ASP A 56 -16.52 -3.46 5.66
C ASP A 56 -15.96 -4.87 5.98
N THR A 57 -16.74 -5.92 5.71
CA THR A 57 -16.35 -7.31 5.97
C THR A 57 -15.25 -7.76 5.03
N TRP A 58 -15.36 -7.43 3.73
CA TRP A 58 -14.35 -7.79 2.75
C TRP A 58 -13.09 -6.94 2.87
N GLU A 59 -13.22 -5.64 3.16
CA GLU A 59 -12.11 -4.71 3.40
C GLU A 59 -11.24 -5.10 4.59
N LYS A 60 -11.82 -5.70 5.65
CA LYS A 60 -11.05 -6.22 6.78
C LYS A 60 -10.25 -7.48 6.47
N LEU A 61 -10.55 -8.17 5.37
CA LEU A 61 -9.97 -9.47 5.05
C LEU A 61 -8.94 -9.38 3.94
N ALA A 62 -9.10 -8.43 3.02
CA ALA A 62 -8.29 -8.28 1.84
C ALA A 62 -7.91 -6.83 1.60
N ASN A 63 -6.77 -6.59 0.93
CA ASN A 63 -6.31 -5.24 0.59
C ASN A 63 -7.16 -4.63 -0.54
N ILE A 64 -8.37 -4.20 -0.19
CA ILE A 64 -9.33 -3.51 -1.05
C ILE A 64 -10.04 -2.42 -0.26
N ASP A 65 -10.00 -1.19 -0.76
CA ASP A 65 -10.60 0.00 -0.13
C ASP A 65 -11.92 0.34 -0.82
N PHE A 66 -13.04 0.28 -0.09
CA PHE A 66 -14.37 0.56 -0.65
C PHE A 66 -14.86 1.96 -0.27
N VAL A 67 -14.99 2.83 -1.27
CA VAL A 67 -15.41 4.23 -1.05
C VAL A 67 -16.84 4.46 -1.51
N GLU A 68 -17.74 4.75 -0.57
CA GLU A 68 -19.12 5.13 -0.91
C GLU A 68 -19.15 6.54 -1.56
N VAL A 69 -19.73 6.65 -2.75
CA VAL A 69 -19.88 7.92 -3.49
C VAL A 69 -21.34 8.21 -3.81
N PRO A 70 -21.75 9.50 -3.93
CA PRO A 70 -23.15 9.86 -4.18
C PRO A 70 -23.58 9.75 -5.65
N THR A 71 -22.79 9.16 -6.54
CA THR A 71 -23.02 9.20 -8.00
C THR A 71 -23.43 7.84 -8.57
N ALA A 72 -24.28 7.86 -9.60
CA ALA A 72 -24.58 6.69 -10.43
C ALA A 72 -23.46 6.37 -11.45
N SER A 73 -22.22 6.72 -11.13
CA SER A 73 -21.02 6.41 -11.91
C SER A 73 -19.97 5.68 -11.07
N ALA A 74 -20.37 5.16 -9.91
CA ALA A 74 -19.53 4.35 -9.07
C ALA A 74 -19.18 3.03 -9.75
N ASP A 75 -18.07 2.42 -9.36
CA ASP A 75 -17.60 1.15 -9.89
C ASP A 75 -18.59 0.01 -9.57
N ILE A 76 -19.17 0.02 -8.36
CA ILE A 76 -20.23 -0.92 -7.96
C ILE A 76 -21.52 -0.14 -7.66
N GLN A 77 -22.62 -0.49 -8.32
CA GLN A 77 -23.94 0.09 -8.06
C GLN A 77 -24.86 -0.89 -7.36
N ILE A 78 -25.46 -0.42 -6.26
CA ILE A 78 -26.40 -1.20 -5.45
C ILE A 78 -27.82 -0.74 -5.73
N GLY A 79 -28.61 -1.63 -6.32
CA GLY A 79 -30.01 -1.40 -6.66
C GLY A 79 -30.96 -2.43 -6.07
N LEU A 80 -32.24 -2.28 -6.42
CA LEU A 80 -33.30 -3.24 -6.14
C LEU A 80 -34.04 -3.56 -7.42
N ASP A 81 -34.38 -4.82 -7.60
CA ASP A 81 -35.26 -5.26 -8.68
C ASP A 81 -36.28 -6.27 -8.16
N ALA A 82 -37.24 -6.66 -8.99
CA ALA A 82 -38.19 -7.74 -8.73
C ALA A 82 -37.97 -8.83 -9.78
N PHE A 83 -37.10 -9.80 -9.48
CA PHE A 83 -36.57 -10.73 -10.47
C PHE A 83 -37.57 -11.82 -10.87
N ASP A 84 -38.10 -12.56 -9.88
CA ASP A 84 -38.92 -13.76 -10.12
C ASP A 84 -40.03 -13.99 -9.08
N GLY A 85 -40.10 -13.17 -8.02
CA GLY A 85 -41.08 -13.30 -6.95
C GLY A 85 -40.65 -14.24 -5.83
N ARG A 86 -41.51 -14.45 -4.83
CA ARG A 86 -41.11 -15.13 -3.58
C ARG A 86 -40.62 -16.56 -3.75
N GLY A 87 -39.51 -16.88 -3.06
CA GLY A 87 -38.88 -18.20 -3.01
C GLY A 87 -37.91 -18.46 -4.18
N GLY A 88 -37.54 -17.41 -4.91
CA GLY A 88 -36.62 -17.44 -6.05
C GLY A 88 -35.24 -16.88 -5.71
N THR A 89 -34.68 -16.10 -6.62
CA THR A 89 -33.33 -15.52 -6.52
C THR A 89 -33.33 -14.36 -5.52
N LEU A 90 -32.46 -14.41 -4.51
CA LEU A 90 -32.45 -13.41 -3.42
C LEU A 90 -31.69 -12.14 -3.79
N GLY A 91 -30.63 -12.31 -4.57
CA GLY A 91 -29.78 -11.25 -5.09
C GLY A 91 -29.09 -11.75 -6.35
N GLU A 92 -28.69 -10.80 -7.19
CA GLU A 92 -27.80 -11.08 -8.30
C GLU A 92 -26.76 -9.97 -8.41
N ALA A 93 -25.52 -10.38 -8.64
CA ALA A 93 -24.45 -9.52 -9.07
C ALA A 93 -24.21 -9.73 -10.57
N SER A 94 -24.04 -8.62 -11.29
CA SER A 94 -23.66 -8.60 -12.69
C SER A 94 -22.48 -7.66 -12.90
N TRP A 95 -21.71 -7.86 -13.96
CA TRP A 95 -20.46 -7.15 -14.18
C TRP A 95 -20.11 -7.02 -15.66
N THR A 96 -19.39 -5.95 -15.97
CA THR A 96 -18.79 -5.71 -17.29
C THR A 96 -17.28 -5.77 -17.18
N TYR A 97 -16.66 -6.46 -18.15
CA TYR A 97 -15.20 -6.62 -18.21
C TYR A 97 -14.58 -5.93 -19.42
N SER A 98 -13.37 -5.40 -19.24
CA SER A 98 -12.50 -4.98 -20.33
C SER A 98 -11.05 -5.34 -20.01
N GLY A 99 -10.36 -6.01 -20.93
CA GLY A 99 -8.94 -6.35 -20.75
C GLY A 99 -8.63 -7.33 -19.60
N GLY A 100 -9.61 -8.08 -19.10
CA GLY A 100 -9.44 -9.00 -17.95
C GLY A 100 -9.63 -8.34 -16.57
N LEU A 101 -10.23 -7.14 -16.53
CA LEU A 101 -10.57 -6.40 -15.32
C LEU A 101 -12.07 -6.13 -15.25
N THR A 102 -12.62 -6.15 -14.03
CA THR A 102 -13.96 -5.58 -13.77
C THR A 102 -13.88 -4.07 -13.93
N ILE A 103 -14.78 -3.50 -14.71
CA ILE A 103 -14.85 -2.04 -14.95
C ILE A 103 -16.18 -1.43 -14.51
N HIS A 104 -17.17 -2.27 -14.19
CA HIS A 104 -18.48 -1.90 -13.65
C HIS A 104 -19.13 -3.14 -13.08
N ALA A 105 -19.79 -3.03 -11.94
CA ALA A 105 -20.64 -4.07 -11.40
C ALA A 105 -21.97 -3.50 -10.86
N GLU A 106 -23.01 -4.31 -10.92
CA GLU A 106 -24.33 -4.01 -10.37
C GLU A 106 -24.74 -5.14 -9.45
N ILE A 107 -25.18 -4.81 -8.25
CA ILE A 107 -25.83 -5.74 -7.33
C ILE A 107 -27.28 -5.32 -7.22
N ALA A 108 -28.18 -6.23 -7.51
CA ALA A 108 -29.59 -6.02 -7.29
C ALA A 108 -30.13 -7.06 -6.29
N PHE A 109 -30.89 -6.59 -5.31
CA PHE A 109 -31.53 -7.45 -4.31
C PHE A 109 -33.03 -7.58 -4.58
N ASP A 110 -33.59 -8.78 -4.40
CA ASP A 110 -35.00 -9.01 -4.71
C ASP A 110 -35.90 -8.27 -3.71
N SER A 111 -36.62 -7.29 -4.23
CA SER A 111 -37.59 -6.51 -3.48
C SER A 111 -38.89 -7.27 -3.17
N ALA A 112 -39.15 -8.40 -3.84
CA ALA A 112 -40.35 -9.22 -3.63
C ALA A 112 -40.20 -10.26 -2.50
N GLU A 113 -38.97 -10.53 -2.06
CA GLU A 113 -38.62 -11.62 -1.14
C GLU A 113 -38.84 -11.28 0.35
N TYR A 114 -38.98 -12.33 1.17
CA TYR A 114 -39.06 -12.20 2.61
C TYR A 114 -37.70 -12.38 3.29
N TRP A 115 -37.07 -11.27 3.66
CA TRP A 115 -35.88 -11.24 4.49
C TRP A 115 -36.22 -11.57 5.95
N GLY A 116 -36.26 -12.86 6.27
CA GLY A 116 -36.70 -13.41 7.56
C GLY A 116 -35.57 -13.70 8.55
N PRO A 117 -35.89 -13.93 9.84
CA PRO A 117 -34.89 -14.18 10.87
C PRO A 117 -34.15 -15.50 10.66
N THR A 118 -32.82 -15.49 10.82
CA THR A 118 -31.98 -16.69 10.87
C THR A 118 -32.20 -17.43 12.18
N SER A 119 -31.79 -18.70 12.25
CA SER A 119 -31.81 -19.51 13.48
C SER A 119 -30.94 -18.94 14.61
N ALA A 120 -30.08 -17.96 14.31
CA ALA A 120 -29.22 -17.23 15.25
C ALA A 120 -29.76 -15.83 15.64
N GLY A 121 -30.86 -15.36 15.03
CA GLY A 121 -31.36 -13.99 15.14
C GLY A 121 -30.71 -13.03 14.12
N GLY A 122 -31.51 -12.14 13.51
CA GLY A 122 -31.09 -11.25 12.39
C GLY A 122 -31.64 -11.71 11.03
N THR A 123 -31.63 -10.90 9.97
CA THR A 123 -32.12 -11.28 8.64
C THR A 123 -31.05 -12.02 7.83
N ASN A 124 -31.44 -12.91 6.90
CA ASN A 124 -30.51 -13.52 5.92
C ASN A 124 -29.94 -12.52 4.90
N PHE A 125 -30.39 -11.25 4.93
CA PHE A 125 -29.98 -10.21 3.99
C PHE A 125 -28.49 -9.92 4.03
N TYR A 126 -27.92 -9.75 5.23
CA TYR A 126 -26.50 -9.43 5.36
C TYR A 126 -25.62 -10.51 4.71
N ALA A 127 -25.95 -11.79 4.91
CA ALA A 127 -25.25 -12.90 4.27
C ALA A 127 -25.33 -12.84 2.73
N VAL A 128 -26.50 -12.51 2.18
CA VAL A 128 -26.66 -12.31 0.73
C VAL A 128 -25.88 -11.09 0.25
N ALA A 129 -25.87 -9.99 1.00
CA ALA A 129 -25.05 -8.83 0.65
C ALA A 129 -23.55 -9.17 0.62
N VAL A 130 -23.04 -9.90 1.61
CA VAL A 130 -21.65 -10.39 1.63
C VAL A 130 -21.39 -11.30 0.41
N HIS A 131 -22.32 -12.19 0.08
CA HIS A 131 -22.24 -13.09 -1.08
C HIS A 131 -22.17 -12.32 -2.41
N GLU A 132 -23.12 -11.43 -2.67
CA GLU A 132 -23.17 -10.68 -3.94
C GLU A 132 -21.97 -9.73 -4.09
N ILE A 133 -21.53 -9.09 -2.99
CA ILE A 133 -20.29 -8.29 -3.02
C ILE A 133 -19.09 -9.18 -3.35
N GLY A 134 -19.01 -10.39 -2.78
CA GLY A 134 -18.00 -11.39 -3.10
C GLY A 134 -17.91 -11.68 -4.60
N HIS A 135 -19.05 -11.77 -5.28
CA HIS A 135 -19.08 -11.89 -6.74
C HIS A 135 -18.51 -10.68 -7.46
N THR A 136 -18.88 -9.46 -7.04
CA THR A 136 -18.38 -8.23 -7.68
C THR A 136 -16.87 -8.06 -7.57
N ILE A 137 -16.24 -8.70 -6.59
CA ILE A 137 -14.79 -8.69 -6.39
C ILE A 137 -14.10 -9.98 -6.87
N GLY A 138 -14.80 -10.82 -7.63
CA GLY A 138 -14.19 -11.89 -8.41
C GLY A 138 -14.26 -13.29 -7.80
N LEU A 139 -15.02 -13.46 -6.71
CA LEU A 139 -15.29 -14.79 -6.16
C LEU A 139 -16.39 -15.49 -6.95
N GLY A 140 -16.14 -16.74 -7.35
CA GLY A 140 -17.17 -17.60 -7.92
C GLY A 140 -17.97 -18.33 -6.84
N HIS A 141 -19.08 -18.95 -7.25
CA HIS A 141 -19.82 -19.85 -6.37
C HIS A 141 -18.92 -20.99 -5.88
N ALA A 142 -19.06 -21.35 -4.61
CA ALA A 142 -18.44 -22.52 -4.02
C ALA A 142 -19.38 -23.73 -4.07
N ASP A 143 -18.80 -24.93 -4.23
CA ASP A 143 -19.52 -26.19 -4.08
C ASP A 143 -19.71 -26.60 -2.60
N ASP A 144 -19.09 -25.88 -1.66
CA ASP A 144 -19.01 -26.20 -0.25
C ASP A 144 -20.07 -25.41 0.56
N PRO A 145 -21.03 -26.07 1.25
CA PRO A 145 -22.03 -25.40 2.08
C PRO A 145 -21.47 -24.61 3.27
N SER A 146 -20.18 -24.74 3.56
CA SER A 146 -19.46 -23.97 4.57
C SER A 146 -18.77 -22.71 4.04
N SER A 147 -19.01 -22.32 2.79
CA SER A 147 -18.56 -21.05 2.21
C SER A 147 -19.73 -20.06 2.14
N ILE A 148 -19.44 -18.76 2.36
CA ILE A 148 -20.45 -17.72 2.15
C ILE A 148 -20.84 -17.62 0.66
N MET A 149 -19.95 -18.05 -0.24
CA MET A 149 -20.17 -18.13 -1.69
C MET A 149 -20.93 -19.39 -2.13
N TYR A 150 -21.48 -20.19 -1.21
CA TYR A 150 -22.38 -21.29 -1.56
C TYR A 150 -23.68 -20.71 -2.16
N PRO A 151 -24.12 -21.15 -3.37
CA PRO A 151 -25.25 -20.53 -4.09
C PRO A 151 -26.63 -20.74 -3.47
N TYR A 152 -26.72 -21.51 -2.37
CA TYR A 152 -27.96 -21.75 -1.66
C TYR A 152 -27.87 -21.19 -0.25
N LEU A 153 -29.00 -20.72 0.30
CA LEU A 153 -29.09 -20.20 1.68
C LEU A 153 -28.47 -21.17 2.69
N GLY A 154 -27.27 -20.82 3.17
CA GLY A 154 -26.55 -21.51 4.23
C GLY A 154 -26.84 -20.93 5.61
N SER A 155 -26.13 -21.45 6.62
CA SER A 155 -26.18 -20.93 7.99
C SER A 155 -25.12 -19.87 8.30
N LEU A 156 -24.22 -19.59 7.36
CA LEU A 156 -23.13 -18.64 7.53
C LEU A 156 -23.59 -17.22 7.22
N VAL A 157 -23.01 -16.28 7.96
CA VAL A 157 -23.21 -14.85 7.75
C VAL A 157 -21.91 -14.13 7.36
N ASP A 158 -20.75 -14.72 7.67
CA ASP A 158 -19.42 -14.16 7.38
C ASP A 158 -18.59 -15.11 6.49
N PRO A 159 -17.59 -14.59 5.76
CA PRO A 159 -16.68 -15.39 4.94
C PRO A 159 -15.94 -16.47 5.73
N ALA A 160 -15.89 -17.70 5.20
CA ALA A 160 -15.15 -18.80 5.78
C ALA A 160 -13.66 -18.77 5.35
N ALA A 161 -12.84 -19.63 5.96
CA ALA A 161 -11.40 -19.68 5.67
C ALA A 161 -11.06 -19.88 4.18
N ALA A 162 -11.91 -20.60 3.43
CA ALA A 162 -11.74 -20.76 1.98
C ALA A 162 -12.03 -19.46 1.21
N ASP A 163 -13.05 -18.71 1.64
CA ASP A 163 -13.43 -17.40 1.08
C ASP A 163 -12.33 -16.38 1.34
N ILE A 164 -11.82 -16.35 2.59
CA ILE A 164 -10.70 -15.50 3.00
C ILE A 164 -9.45 -15.80 2.17
N ALA A 165 -9.08 -17.08 2.04
CA ALA A 165 -7.91 -17.47 1.25
C ALA A 165 -8.09 -17.13 -0.24
N ALA A 166 -9.29 -17.27 -0.79
CA ALA A 166 -9.57 -16.93 -2.18
C ALA A 166 -9.49 -15.41 -2.43
N ILE A 167 -10.05 -14.59 -1.54
CA ILE A 167 -10.02 -13.14 -1.69
C ILE A 167 -8.61 -12.56 -1.46
N GLN A 168 -7.88 -13.09 -0.48
CA GLN A 168 -6.49 -12.70 -0.21
C GLN A 168 -5.54 -13.12 -1.35
N ALA A 169 -5.83 -14.22 -2.04
CA ALA A 169 -5.09 -14.58 -3.26
C ALA A 169 -5.33 -13.62 -4.43
N LEU A 170 -6.44 -12.88 -4.44
CA LEU A 170 -6.77 -11.89 -5.47
C LEU A 170 -6.19 -10.50 -5.16
N TYR A 171 -6.30 -10.07 -3.90
CA TYR A 171 -6.04 -8.69 -3.51
C TYR A 171 -4.89 -8.54 -2.50
N GLY A 172 -4.43 -9.61 -1.86
CA GLY A 172 -3.52 -9.55 -0.72
C GLY A 172 -4.28 -9.47 0.61
N VAL A 173 -3.55 -9.54 1.72
CA VAL A 173 -4.10 -9.44 3.08
C VAL A 173 -4.35 -7.97 3.40
N ALA A 174 -5.45 -7.65 4.09
CA ALA A 174 -5.70 -6.30 4.57
C ALA A 174 -4.64 -5.87 5.59
N GLY A 175 -4.16 -4.64 5.46
CA GLY A 175 -3.26 -4.06 6.44
C GLY A 175 -3.96 -3.58 7.72
N GLN A 176 -3.14 -3.19 8.69
CA GLN A 176 -3.53 -2.77 10.03
C GLN A 176 -3.09 -1.34 10.29
N SER A 177 -3.82 -0.66 11.19
CA SER A 177 -3.34 0.60 11.77
C SER A 177 -2.80 0.31 13.17
N ILE A 178 -1.50 0.52 13.35
CA ILE A 178 -0.76 0.19 14.55
C ILE A 178 -0.21 1.48 15.17
N GLY A 179 -0.50 1.71 16.45
CA GLY A 179 -0.03 2.86 17.20
C GLY A 179 0.76 2.44 18.45
N GLY A 180 1.91 3.06 18.65
CA GLY A 180 2.70 2.96 19.87
C GLY A 180 2.18 3.87 21.00
N THR A 181 3.09 4.25 21.89
CA THR A 181 2.90 5.09 23.06
C THR A 181 3.98 6.18 23.09
N GLU A 182 4.05 6.97 24.16
CA GLU A 182 5.10 8.00 24.33
C GLU A 182 6.39 7.44 24.97
N GLY A 183 6.55 6.11 25.02
CA GLY A 183 7.78 5.48 25.47
C GLY A 183 8.10 4.26 24.61
N ALA A 184 9.32 3.75 24.76
CA ALA A 184 9.86 2.68 23.94
C ALA A 184 8.91 1.46 23.79
N ASP A 185 8.55 1.19 22.55
CA ASP A 185 7.65 0.13 22.11
C ASP A 185 8.36 -0.87 21.18
N VAL A 186 7.74 -2.04 21.06
CA VAL A 186 8.06 -3.00 20.00
C VAL A 186 6.81 -3.25 19.20
N LEU A 187 6.80 -2.78 17.96
CA LEU A 187 5.66 -2.79 17.06
C LEU A 187 5.86 -3.84 15.97
N TYR A 188 4.78 -4.56 15.69
CA TYR A 188 4.75 -5.65 14.72
C TYR A 188 3.59 -5.43 13.75
N GLY A 189 3.91 -5.27 12.48
CA GLY A 189 2.98 -5.33 11.37
C GLY A 189 2.49 -6.74 11.09
N SER A 190 2.03 -6.94 9.87
CA SER A 190 1.33 -8.12 9.38
C SER A 190 1.82 -8.46 7.98
N THR A 191 1.03 -9.19 7.19
CA THR A 191 1.38 -9.48 5.80
C THR A 191 0.61 -8.62 4.81
N GLY A 192 -0.08 -7.59 5.31
CA GLY A 192 -0.85 -6.64 4.53
C GLY A 192 -0.22 -5.25 4.64
N ALA A 193 -0.64 -4.32 3.77
CA ALA A 193 -0.12 -2.96 3.73
C ALA A 193 -0.51 -2.14 4.98
N ASP A 194 0.35 -2.15 5.99
CA ASP A 194 0.09 -1.58 7.30
C ASP A 194 0.39 -0.07 7.36
N THR A 195 -0.22 0.61 8.32
CA THR A 195 0.16 1.96 8.75
C THR A 195 0.61 1.91 10.19
N VAL A 196 1.88 2.20 10.44
CA VAL A 196 2.51 2.15 11.77
C VAL A 196 2.94 3.55 12.21
N SER A 197 2.57 3.94 13.44
CA SER A 197 2.99 5.20 14.06
C SER A 197 3.48 4.95 15.48
N ALA A 198 4.77 5.12 15.74
CA ALA A 198 5.37 4.76 17.02
C ALA A 198 5.23 5.85 18.11
N PHE A 199 5.00 7.10 17.69
CA PHE A 199 4.82 8.31 18.50
C PHE A 199 6.08 8.82 19.20
N GLY A 200 6.52 8.22 20.30
CA GLY A 200 7.66 8.75 21.03
C GLY A 200 8.36 7.70 21.86
N GLY A 201 9.67 7.84 22.03
CA GLY A 201 10.49 6.83 22.68
C GLY A 201 11.43 6.20 21.65
N ASP A 202 12.37 5.38 22.12
CA ASP A 202 13.26 4.67 21.20
C ASP A 202 12.58 3.35 20.82
N ASP A 203 11.97 3.29 19.63
CA ASP A 203 11.07 2.21 19.22
C ASP A 203 11.74 1.17 18.32
N LEU A 204 11.25 -0.06 18.35
CA LEU A 204 11.64 -1.13 17.43
C LEU A 204 10.44 -1.57 16.60
N ILE A 205 10.50 -1.35 15.29
CA ILE A 205 9.39 -1.60 14.37
C ILE A 205 9.76 -2.68 13.36
N TYR A 206 8.87 -3.68 13.21
CA TYR A 206 8.92 -4.67 12.14
C TYR A 206 7.60 -4.62 11.36
N ALA A 207 7.57 -4.02 10.17
CA ALA A 207 6.32 -3.91 9.39
C ALA A 207 5.98 -5.21 8.60
N TYR A 208 7.01 -6.00 8.27
CA TYR A 208 6.94 -7.36 7.70
C TYR A 208 6.66 -7.40 6.20
N GLU A 209 5.49 -7.86 5.74
CA GLU A 209 5.17 -7.93 4.29
C GLU A 209 4.01 -6.99 4.02
N GLY A 210 4.03 -6.30 2.88
CA GLY A 210 3.06 -5.26 2.58
C GLY A 210 3.77 -4.06 1.98
N ASN A 211 3.01 -3.15 1.38
CA ASN A 211 3.54 -1.83 1.04
C ASN A 211 3.16 -0.91 2.20
N ASP A 212 4.05 -0.80 3.18
CA ASP A 212 3.75 -0.25 4.48
C ASP A 212 4.01 1.27 4.53
N LEU A 213 3.28 1.95 5.40
CA LEU A 213 3.53 3.35 5.77
C LEU A 213 3.98 3.39 7.23
N VAL A 214 5.25 3.72 7.46
CA VAL A 214 5.86 3.65 8.79
C VAL A 214 6.38 5.03 9.23
N PHE A 215 6.00 5.44 10.44
CA PHE A 215 6.50 6.65 11.11
C PHE A 215 7.14 6.29 12.46
N GLY A 216 8.44 6.52 12.62
CA GLY A 216 9.14 6.45 13.92
C GLY A 216 8.71 7.58 14.85
N ASN A 217 8.76 8.81 14.35
CA ASN A 217 8.35 10.08 14.98
C ASN A 217 9.40 10.72 15.90
N GLN A 218 9.52 10.33 17.16
CA GLN A 218 10.43 10.97 18.12
C GLN A 218 11.20 9.91 18.89
N GLY A 219 12.51 10.09 19.00
CA GLY A 219 13.38 9.13 19.68
C GLY A 219 14.24 8.39 18.67
N ASN A 220 15.22 7.63 19.15
CA ASN A 220 16.13 6.92 18.28
C ASN A 220 15.52 5.59 17.87
N ASP A 221 14.83 5.56 16.73
CA ASP A 221 14.04 4.42 16.31
C ASP A 221 14.86 3.42 15.48
N THR A 222 14.45 2.15 15.52
CA THR A 222 14.95 1.11 14.61
C THR A 222 13.79 0.55 13.82
N ILE A 223 13.80 0.78 12.51
CA ILE A 223 12.69 0.45 11.62
C ILE A 223 13.13 -0.57 10.58
N HIS A 224 12.47 -1.73 10.58
CA HIS A 224 12.55 -2.71 9.50
C HIS A 224 11.23 -2.72 8.74
N ALA A 225 11.22 -2.17 7.53
CA ALA A 225 10.02 -2.06 6.70
C ALA A 225 9.61 -3.46 6.18
N GLY A 226 10.48 -4.11 5.40
CA GLY A 226 10.41 -5.56 5.21
C GLY A 226 10.29 -5.95 3.75
N VAL A 227 9.16 -6.50 3.33
CA VAL A 227 8.94 -6.95 1.95
C VAL A 227 7.77 -6.18 1.36
N GLY A 228 8.04 -5.43 0.30
CA GLY A 228 7.08 -4.62 -0.43
C GLY A 228 7.67 -3.24 -0.65
N ASN A 229 6.94 -2.39 -1.35
CA ASN A 229 7.41 -1.04 -1.65
C ASN A 229 6.94 -0.10 -0.53
N ASP A 230 7.81 0.15 0.43
CA ASP A 230 7.48 0.80 1.69
C ASP A 230 7.71 2.31 1.65
N LEU A 231 6.97 3.04 2.47
CA LEU A 231 7.16 4.46 2.74
C LEU A 231 7.51 4.66 4.21
N VAL A 232 8.78 5.01 4.46
CA VAL A 232 9.36 5.06 5.81
C VAL A 232 9.83 6.47 6.15
N TYR A 233 9.41 6.95 7.32
CA TYR A 233 9.88 8.20 7.92
C TYR A 233 10.47 7.91 9.31
N GLY A 234 11.76 8.20 9.50
CA GLY A 234 12.43 8.09 10.80
C GLY A 234 11.82 9.07 11.81
N GLY A 235 12.09 10.36 11.61
CA GLY A 235 11.37 11.42 12.31
C GLY A 235 12.31 12.42 12.97
N LYS A 236 12.55 12.28 14.26
CA LYS A 236 13.47 13.13 15.00
C LYS A 236 14.38 12.24 15.82
N ASP A 237 15.58 12.76 16.03
CA ASP A 237 16.66 12.08 16.73
C ASP A 237 17.31 11.03 15.81
N ASP A 238 18.31 10.29 16.29
CA ASP A 238 19.20 9.51 15.42
C ASP A 238 18.58 8.12 15.12
N ASP A 239 18.05 7.93 13.91
CA ASP A 239 17.29 6.72 13.53
C ASP A 239 18.13 5.67 12.78
N GLN A 240 17.72 4.39 12.86
CA GLN A 240 18.21 3.29 12.03
C GLN A 240 17.08 2.74 11.15
N LEU A 241 17.16 2.97 9.85
CA LEU A 241 16.10 2.67 8.89
C LEU A 241 16.57 1.63 7.87
N PHE A 242 15.78 0.57 7.71
CA PHE A 242 16.03 -0.51 6.76
C PHE A 242 14.79 -0.76 5.91
N GLY A 243 14.84 -0.47 4.61
CA GLY A 243 13.77 -0.81 3.65
C GLY A 243 13.64 -2.32 3.44
N ASN A 244 14.78 -2.97 3.23
CA ASN A 244 14.97 -4.42 3.05
C ASN A 244 14.66 -4.94 1.64
N GLN A 245 13.41 -5.21 1.26
CA GLN A 245 13.06 -5.78 -0.05
C GLN A 245 11.89 -5.03 -0.67
N GLY A 246 12.07 -4.51 -1.87
CA GLY A 246 11.07 -3.75 -2.63
C GLY A 246 11.67 -2.43 -3.09
N ASP A 247 10.95 -1.69 -3.92
CA ASP A 247 11.36 -0.34 -4.32
C ASP A 247 10.86 0.64 -3.23
N ASP A 248 11.71 0.96 -2.26
CA ASP A 248 11.35 1.67 -1.05
C ASP A 248 11.52 3.20 -1.17
N THR A 249 10.74 3.96 -0.41
CA THR A 249 10.96 5.40 -0.21
C THR A 249 11.21 5.68 1.26
N ILE A 250 12.43 6.10 1.60
CA ILE A 250 12.87 6.24 2.98
C ILE A 250 13.38 7.66 3.22
N THR A 251 12.96 8.27 4.33
CA THR A 251 13.45 9.58 4.77
C THR A 251 13.81 9.55 6.25
N GLY A 252 15.07 9.83 6.60
CA GLY A 252 15.53 9.93 7.99
C GLY A 252 14.87 11.10 8.74
N ASN A 253 14.88 12.28 8.11
CA ASN A 253 14.33 13.57 8.58
C ASN A 253 15.28 14.42 9.42
N ILE A 254 15.26 14.35 10.76
CA ILE A 254 16.08 15.22 11.62
C ILE A 254 16.87 14.33 12.57
N GLY A 255 18.19 14.33 12.46
CA GLY A 255 19.05 13.48 13.29
C GLY A 255 20.23 13.00 12.47
N ASN A 256 21.20 12.36 13.10
CA ASN A 256 22.26 11.68 12.38
C ASN A 256 21.78 10.26 12.06
N ASP A 257 21.09 10.11 10.94
CA ASP A 257 20.38 8.90 10.61
C ASP A 257 21.29 7.89 9.91
N THR A 258 21.00 6.60 10.11
CA THR A 258 21.59 5.50 9.35
C THR A 258 20.51 4.85 8.51
N VAL A 259 20.56 5.05 7.19
CA VAL A 259 19.52 4.65 6.26
C VAL A 259 20.03 3.66 5.24
N HIS A 260 19.37 2.51 5.14
CA HIS A 260 19.63 1.45 4.16
C HIS A 260 18.37 1.23 3.31
N GLY A 261 18.48 1.45 2.00
CA GLY A 261 17.44 1.12 1.02
C GLY A 261 17.15 -0.37 1.01
N GLY A 262 18.12 -1.17 0.56
CA GLY A 262 18.06 -2.63 0.67
C GLY A 262 18.12 -3.29 -0.69
N GLN A 263 17.07 -4.01 -1.08
CA GLN A 263 16.96 -4.66 -2.39
C GLN A 263 15.81 -4.06 -3.17
N GLY A 264 16.10 -3.42 -4.30
CA GLY A 264 15.11 -2.73 -5.11
C GLY A 264 15.69 -1.45 -5.64
N ASN A 265 14.92 -0.66 -6.36
CA ASN A 265 15.35 0.67 -6.80
C ASN A 265 14.77 1.68 -5.82
N ASP A 266 15.58 2.08 -4.86
CA ASP A 266 15.13 2.82 -3.70
C ASP A 266 15.26 4.33 -3.91
N LEU A 267 14.38 5.10 -3.26
CA LEU A 267 14.50 6.54 -3.09
C LEU A 267 14.82 6.83 -1.63
N VAL A 268 16.07 7.22 -1.36
CA VAL A 268 16.56 7.40 0.00
C VAL A 268 17.00 8.84 0.24
N HIS A 269 16.47 9.44 1.30
CA HIS A 269 16.83 10.78 1.76
C HIS A 269 17.30 10.73 3.22
N GLY A 270 18.53 11.18 3.51
CA GLY A 270 19.04 11.28 4.89
C GLY A 270 18.21 12.28 5.69
N GLY A 271 18.30 13.57 5.35
CA GLY A 271 17.48 14.59 5.98
C GLY A 271 18.28 15.82 6.35
N ARG A 272 18.38 16.06 7.65
CA ARG A 272 19.17 17.13 8.25
C ARG A 272 20.11 16.51 9.26
N ASP A 273 21.25 17.17 9.43
CA ASP A 273 22.38 16.72 10.24
C ASP A 273 23.20 15.66 9.50
N ASP A 274 24.22 15.07 10.13
CA ASP A 274 25.23 14.30 9.39
C ASP A 274 24.77 12.84 9.21
N ASP A 275 24.32 12.46 8.01
CA ASP A 275 23.68 11.16 7.75
C ASP A 275 24.62 10.10 7.15
N PHE A 276 24.31 8.82 7.38
CA PHE A 276 24.79 7.71 6.57
C PHE A 276 23.64 7.16 5.71
N VAL A 277 23.83 7.14 4.39
CA VAL A 277 22.81 6.68 3.44
C VAL A 277 23.41 5.64 2.49
N SER A 278 22.80 4.45 2.42
CA SER A 278 23.17 3.36 1.51
C SER A 278 21.99 2.93 0.66
N GLY A 279 22.15 2.86 -0.67
CA GLY A 279 21.17 2.23 -1.57
C GLY A 279 21.17 0.70 -1.50
N ASP A 280 22.34 0.13 -1.21
CA ASP A 280 22.60 -1.31 -1.15
C ASP A 280 22.49 -2.03 -2.52
N ARG A 281 21.33 -2.54 -2.95
CA ARG A 281 21.19 -3.28 -4.21
C ARG A 281 20.04 -2.74 -5.05
N GLY A 282 20.39 -2.20 -6.20
CA GLY A 282 19.49 -1.86 -7.30
C GLY A 282 19.93 -0.53 -7.89
N ASN A 283 19.07 0.14 -8.64
CA ASN A 283 19.41 1.45 -9.19
C ASN A 283 18.78 2.52 -8.31
N ASP A 284 19.56 2.99 -7.35
CA ASP A 284 19.02 3.79 -6.25
C ASP A 284 19.13 5.28 -6.54
N THR A 285 18.24 6.07 -5.96
CA THR A 285 18.32 7.53 -5.95
C THR A 285 18.56 8.00 -4.52
N LEU A 286 19.74 8.57 -4.28
CA LEU A 286 20.23 8.90 -2.94
C LEU A 286 20.41 10.40 -2.77
N HIS A 287 19.90 10.94 -1.68
CA HIS A 287 20.09 12.33 -1.27
C HIS A 287 20.50 12.38 0.19
N GLY A 288 21.72 12.85 0.49
CA GLY A 288 22.15 13.04 1.88
C GLY A 288 21.28 14.07 2.61
N GLY A 289 21.07 15.22 1.97
CA GLY A 289 20.25 16.29 2.51
C GLY A 289 21.14 17.43 2.99
N PHE A 290 20.86 17.98 4.18
CA PHE A 290 21.68 19.03 4.79
C PHE A 290 22.58 18.42 5.86
N GLY A 291 23.89 18.49 5.72
CA GLY A 291 24.79 17.84 6.67
C GLY A 291 26.18 17.66 6.10
N ASN A 292 27.01 16.85 6.73
CA ASN A 292 28.18 16.27 6.08
C ASN A 292 27.92 14.78 5.98
N ASP A 293 27.37 14.38 4.84
CA ASP A 293 26.78 13.05 4.70
C ASP A 293 27.79 12.05 4.15
N THR A 294 27.58 10.78 4.48
CA THR A 294 28.30 9.66 3.90
C THR A 294 27.33 8.81 3.08
N LEU A 295 27.55 8.75 1.77
CA LEU A 295 26.70 8.07 0.82
C LEU A 295 27.39 6.83 0.23
N ALA A 296 26.65 5.75 0.05
CA ALA A 296 27.07 4.58 -0.72
C ALA A 296 25.95 4.18 -1.69
N GLY A 297 26.27 4.08 -2.97
CA GLY A 297 25.31 3.60 -3.98
C GLY A 297 25.02 2.12 -3.78
N GLY A 298 26.08 1.34 -3.56
CA GLY A 298 25.99 -0.11 -3.53
C GLY A 298 26.16 -0.69 -4.92
N SER A 299 25.35 -1.69 -5.28
CA SER A 299 25.42 -2.33 -6.59
C SER A 299 24.28 -1.88 -7.48
N GLY A 300 24.61 -1.31 -8.64
CA GLY A 300 23.66 -0.95 -9.68
C GLY A 300 24.11 0.33 -10.37
N ALA A 301 23.18 1.03 -11.00
CA ALA A 301 23.45 2.33 -11.61
C ALA A 301 22.75 3.42 -10.78
N ASP A 302 23.49 4.04 -9.88
CA ASP A 302 22.91 4.89 -8.84
C ASP A 302 22.91 6.37 -9.20
N LEU A 303 21.98 7.12 -8.65
CA LEU A 303 21.84 8.56 -8.84
C LEU A 303 22.00 9.29 -7.50
N PHE A 304 23.11 10.01 -7.36
CA PHE A 304 23.38 10.87 -6.21
C PHE A 304 22.90 12.30 -6.48
N LEU A 305 21.99 12.80 -5.64
CA LEU A 305 21.41 14.13 -5.75
C LEU A 305 22.07 15.09 -4.75
N PHE A 306 22.35 16.32 -5.18
CA PHE A 306 22.92 17.36 -4.32
C PHE A 306 22.24 18.71 -4.55
N ASP A 307 21.54 19.18 -3.51
CA ASP A 307 20.95 20.52 -3.47
C ASP A 307 21.93 21.58 -2.94
N ALA A 308 21.59 22.86 -3.13
CA ALA A 308 22.38 23.95 -2.56
C ALA A 308 22.34 23.90 -1.03
N GLY A 309 23.52 23.95 -0.39
CA GLY A 309 23.64 23.86 1.07
C GLY A 309 23.76 22.46 1.62
N HIS A 310 23.96 21.45 0.75
CA HIS A 310 24.15 20.06 1.14
C HIS A 310 25.25 19.88 2.20
N GLY A 311 26.41 20.52 2.03
CA GLY A 311 27.51 20.52 3.00
C GLY A 311 28.75 19.81 2.46
N ASN A 312 29.47 19.03 3.27
CA ASN A 312 30.70 18.35 2.82
C ASN A 312 30.56 16.83 2.85
N ASP A 313 30.17 16.27 1.72
CA ASP A 313 29.76 14.87 1.66
C ASP A 313 30.86 13.97 1.12
N ILE A 314 30.73 12.68 1.42
CA ILE A 314 31.62 11.62 0.96
C ILE A 314 30.78 10.56 0.26
N ILE A 315 31.14 10.23 -0.98
CA ILE A 315 30.61 9.04 -1.66
C ILE A 315 31.68 7.94 -1.58
N LEU A 316 31.30 6.79 -1.02
CA LEU A 316 32.23 5.71 -0.69
C LEU A 316 32.65 4.84 -1.87
N ASP A 317 31.79 4.70 -2.89
CA ASP A 317 31.89 3.66 -3.91
C ASP A 317 31.55 4.11 -5.33
N PHE A 318 31.52 5.42 -5.60
CA PHE A 318 31.14 5.98 -6.91
C PHE A 318 31.83 5.30 -8.10
N ASN A 319 31.03 4.73 -9.01
CA ASN A 319 31.47 3.97 -10.16
C ASN A 319 30.70 4.32 -11.45
N ALA A 320 31.21 5.32 -12.18
CA ALA A 320 30.65 5.73 -13.47
C ALA A 320 30.62 4.61 -14.54
N ALA A 321 31.41 3.54 -14.38
CA ALA A 321 31.39 2.39 -15.29
C ALA A 321 30.23 1.42 -15.02
N GLU A 322 29.73 1.37 -13.78
CA GLU A 322 28.51 0.62 -13.43
C GLU A 322 27.24 1.39 -13.78
N GLY A 323 27.33 2.71 -13.84
CA GLY A 323 26.27 3.56 -14.35
C GLY A 323 26.03 4.79 -13.51
N ASP A 324 26.75 4.94 -12.40
CA ASP A 324 26.52 6.00 -11.44
C ASP A 324 26.55 7.39 -12.05
N ARG A 325 25.63 8.21 -11.55
CA ARG A 325 25.40 9.58 -11.95
C ARG A 325 25.27 10.48 -10.73
N MET A 326 25.61 11.74 -10.96
CA MET A 326 25.46 12.80 -9.98
C MET A 326 24.64 13.94 -10.59
N ASN A 327 23.63 14.40 -9.88
CA ASN A 327 22.87 15.59 -10.24
C ASN A 327 23.17 16.70 -9.23
N LEU A 328 23.79 17.78 -9.71
CA LEU A 328 24.25 18.90 -8.87
C LEU A 328 23.22 20.03 -8.74
N GLY A 329 21.96 19.81 -9.13
CA GLY A 329 20.91 20.84 -9.02
C GLY A 329 21.19 22.09 -9.87
N GLY A 330 21.93 21.94 -10.98
CA GLY A 330 22.34 23.05 -11.85
C GLY A 330 23.52 23.88 -11.33
N GLN A 331 24.19 23.45 -10.26
CA GLN A 331 25.40 24.07 -9.76
C GLN A 331 26.60 23.80 -10.67
N THR A 332 27.53 24.75 -10.73
CA THR A 332 28.84 24.50 -11.37
C THR A 332 29.83 23.97 -10.33
N TYR A 333 30.78 23.14 -10.76
CA TYR A 333 31.79 22.58 -9.88
C TYR A 333 33.22 22.89 -10.34
N SER A 334 34.15 22.86 -9.38
CA SER A 334 35.58 22.76 -9.64
C SER A 334 36.10 21.45 -9.07
N ILE A 335 37.06 20.81 -9.74
CA ILE A 335 37.63 19.55 -9.28
C ILE A 335 39.05 19.76 -8.75
N SER A 336 39.32 19.17 -7.60
CA SER A 336 40.66 19.08 -6.99
C SER A 336 40.91 17.65 -6.52
N GLU A 337 42.11 17.37 -6.03
CA GLU A 337 42.45 16.06 -5.46
C GLU A 337 42.95 16.23 -4.03
N SER A 338 42.45 15.38 -3.13
CA SER A 338 42.86 15.31 -1.74
C SER A 338 43.04 13.83 -1.35
N SER A 339 44.23 13.47 -0.86
CA SER A 339 44.52 12.11 -0.40
C SER A 339 44.20 11.00 -1.42
N GLY A 340 44.38 11.30 -2.72
CA GLY A 340 44.09 10.37 -3.82
C GLY A 340 42.60 10.27 -4.20
N SER A 341 41.74 11.11 -3.62
CA SER A 341 40.31 11.19 -3.93
C SER A 341 39.98 12.52 -4.60
N ALA A 342 39.06 12.49 -5.57
CA ALA A 342 38.53 13.66 -6.23
C ALA A 342 37.63 14.41 -5.26
N VAL A 343 37.80 15.73 -5.22
CA VAL A 343 36.98 16.62 -4.40
C VAL A 343 36.38 17.68 -5.32
N LEU A 344 35.05 17.61 -5.47
CA LEU A 344 34.25 18.57 -6.23
C LEU A 344 33.81 19.68 -5.29
N GLY A 345 34.27 20.91 -5.51
CA GLY A 345 33.76 22.10 -4.81
C GLY A 345 32.67 22.77 -5.63
N LEU A 346 31.48 22.94 -5.04
CA LEU A 346 30.28 23.45 -5.74
C LEU A 346 30.09 24.96 -5.58
N SER A 347 29.45 25.61 -6.57
CA SER A 347 29.24 27.06 -6.55
C SER A 347 28.25 27.55 -5.49
N GLY A 348 27.33 26.70 -5.01
CA GLY A 348 26.45 26.99 -3.88
C GLY A 348 27.10 26.77 -2.51
N GLY A 349 28.37 26.37 -2.46
CA GLY A 349 29.08 25.98 -1.25
C GLY A 349 29.05 24.46 -1.03
N GLY A 350 29.90 23.98 -0.13
CA GLY A 350 30.06 22.55 0.11
C GLY A 350 31.04 21.85 -0.83
N THR A 351 31.32 20.59 -0.52
CA THR A 351 32.18 19.72 -1.33
C THR A 351 31.63 18.31 -1.42
N ILE A 352 31.94 17.59 -2.50
CA ILE A 352 31.67 16.16 -2.63
C ILE A 352 33.01 15.45 -2.83
N THR A 353 33.34 14.55 -1.92
CA THR A 353 34.55 13.73 -1.99
C THR A 353 34.21 12.34 -2.52
N LEU A 354 34.80 11.96 -3.65
CA LEU A 354 34.63 10.63 -4.23
C LEU A 354 35.76 9.72 -3.75
N LEU A 355 35.50 8.93 -2.72
CA LEU A 355 36.52 8.13 -2.07
C LEU A 355 37.08 7.08 -3.05
N GLY A 356 38.40 7.07 -3.23
CA GLY A 356 39.07 6.11 -4.11
C GLY A 356 39.00 6.43 -5.61
N VAL A 357 38.27 7.46 -6.02
CA VAL A 357 38.25 7.97 -7.40
C VAL A 357 39.22 9.15 -7.50
N THR A 358 40.26 9.06 -8.32
CA THR A 358 41.21 10.19 -8.48
C THR A 358 40.62 11.31 -9.34
N ALA A 359 41.12 12.55 -9.20
CA ALA A 359 40.61 13.67 -10.01
C ALA A 359 40.84 13.47 -11.51
N ALA A 360 41.89 12.73 -11.88
CA ALA A 360 42.19 12.39 -13.27
C ALA A 360 41.31 11.25 -13.83
N ALA A 361 40.75 10.40 -12.96
CA ALA A 361 39.89 9.28 -13.34
C ALA A 361 38.40 9.65 -13.34
N PHE A 362 38.04 10.77 -12.74
CA PHE A 362 36.66 11.26 -12.71
C PHE A 362 36.12 11.51 -14.13
N ASP A 363 34.97 10.90 -14.44
CA ASP A 363 34.26 11.10 -15.69
C ASP A 363 33.25 12.25 -15.56
N ALA A 364 33.56 13.39 -16.18
CA ALA A 364 32.68 14.55 -16.18
C ALA A 364 31.32 14.30 -16.86
N ALA A 365 31.19 13.27 -17.70
CA ALA A 365 29.91 12.88 -18.30
C ALA A 365 28.96 12.19 -17.29
N ALA A 366 29.45 11.81 -16.11
CA ALA A 366 28.64 11.26 -15.04
C ALA A 366 27.87 12.34 -14.25
N VAL A 367 28.15 13.62 -14.50
CA VAL A 367 27.37 14.74 -13.95
C VAL A 367 26.27 15.12 -14.93
N ALA A 368 25.02 15.05 -14.48
CA ALA A 368 23.82 15.34 -15.26
C ALA A 368 23.51 16.84 -15.37
#